data_AF-L9WW92-F1
#
_entry.id   AF-L9WW92-F1
#
_cell.length_a   1.000
_cell.length_b   1.000
_cell.length_c   1.000
_cell.angle_alpha   90.00
_cell.angle_beta   90.00
_cell.angle_gamma   90.00
#
_symmetry.space_group_name_H-M   'P 1'
#
loop_
_entity.id
_entity.type
_entity.pdbx_description
1 polymer ?
#
loop_
_entity_poly.entity_id
_entity_poly.type
_entity_poly.pdbx_seq_one_letter_code
_entity_poly.pdbx_strand_id
1 'polypeptide(L)' 'MADPLSLFLGVLLVQVPLAVYVHVDAKRRGLENAEWYDTSVLAPMIGLAVFAYYVSRRNSLAGRETNAAAALDRE' A
#
# COMPACT_ATOMS: atom_id res chain seq x y z
N MET A 1 15.69 -14.87 -9.23
CA MET A 1 15.04 -14.08 -8.17
C MET A 1 13.96 -13.25 -8.85
N ALA A 2 12.72 -13.26 -8.35
CA ALA A 2 11.66 -12.43 -8.93
C ALA A 2 11.92 -10.96 -8.58
N ASP A 3 11.76 -10.06 -9.55
CA ASP A 3 11.93 -8.62 -9.31
C ASP A 3 10.78 -8.09 -8.43
N PRO A 4 11.03 -7.04 -7.61
CA PRO A 4 10.02 -6.51 -6.70
C PRO A 4 8.74 -6.04 -7.38
N LEU A 5 8.82 -5.58 -8.64
CA LEU A 5 7.68 -5.12 -9.41
C LEU A 5 6.79 -6.29 -9.85
N SER A 6 7.39 -7.39 -10.33
CA SER A 6 6.68 -8.62 -10.67
C SER A 6 6.00 -9.26 -9.46
N LEU A 7 6.65 -9.21 -8.28
CA LEU A 7 6.03 -9.65 -7.03
C LEU A 7 4.80 -8.80 -6.68
N PHE A 8 4.92 -7.47 -6.79
CA PHE A 8 3.82 -6.55 -6.53
C PHE A 8 2.64 -6.76 -7.50
N LEU A 9 2.91 -6.90 -8.80
CA LEU A 9 1.91 -7.17 -9.82
C LEU A 9 1.22 -8.53 -9.61
N GLY A 10 1.97 -9.55 -9.19
CA GLY A 10 1.41 -10.86 -8.84
C GLY A 10 0.44 -10.79 -7.66
N VAL A 11 0.75 -9.98 -6.65
CA VAL A 11 -0.15 -9.76 -5.50
C VAL A 11 -1.42 -9.01 -5.93
N LEU A 12 -1.31 -7.97 -6.77
CA LEU A 12 -2.48 -7.25 -7.31
C LEU A 12 -3.42 -8.19 -8.09
N LEU A 13 -2.86 -9.07 -8.91
CA LEU A 13 -3.60 -10.05 -9.71
C LEU A 13 -4.48 -10.97 -8.85
N VAL A 14 -4.05 -11.29 -7.63
CA VAL A 14 -4.81 -12.12 -6.69
C VAL A 14 -5.77 -11.29 -5.84
N GLN A 15 -5.36 -10.09 -5.42
CA GLN A 15 -6.17 -9.27 -4.51
C GLN A 15 -7.41 -8.67 -5.17
N VAL A 16 -7.34 -8.25 -6.43
CA VAL A 16 -8.50 -7.67 -7.12
C VAL A 16 -9.66 -8.68 -7.22
N PRO A 17 -9.46 -9.94 -7.67
CA PRO A 17 -10.49 -10.97 -7.60
C PRO A 17 -11.01 -11.23 -6.19
N LEU A 18 -10.13 -11.21 -5.19
CA LEU A 18 -10.50 -11.43 -3.79
C LEU A 18 -11.42 -10.32 -3.27
N ALA A 19 -11.09 -9.06 -3.56
CA ALA A 19 -11.92 -7.91 -3.21
C ALA A 19 -13.31 -8.01 -3.84
N VAL A 20 -13.38 -8.34 -5.13
CA VAL A 20 -14.65 -8.55 -5.84
C VAL A 20 -15.46 -9.69 -5.21
N TYR A 21 -14.81 -10.81 -4.87
CA TYR A 21 -15.49 -11.93 -4.21
C TYR A 21 -16.08 -11.52 -2.86
N VAL A 22 -15.29 -10.84 -2.03
CA VAL A 22 -15.71 -10.37 -0.71
C VAL A 22 -16.84 -9.34 -0.83
N HIS A 23 -16.77 -8.41 -1.79
CA HIS A 23 -17.85 -7.46 -2.07
C HIS A 23 -19.18 -8.19 -2.35
N VAL A 24 -19.14 -9.15 -3.26
CA VAL A 24 -20.32 -9.89 -3.70
C VAL A 24 -20.88 -10.74 -2.56
N ASP A 25 -20.02 -11.40 -1.79
CA ASP A 25 -20.46 -12.18 -0.63
C ASP A 25 -21.06 -11.28 0.47
N ALA A 26 -20.43 -10.14 0.77
CA ALA A 26 -20.93 -9.16 1.73
C ALA A 26 -22.31 -8.60 1.32
N LYS A 27 -22.47 -8.29 0.03
CA LYS A 27 -23.75 -7.84 -0.54
C LYS A 27 -24.82 -8.93 -0.48
N ARG A 28 -24.46 -10.19 -0.77
CA ARG A 28 -25.37 -11.34 -0.65
C ARG A 28 -25.85 -11.57 0.79
N ARG A 29 -25.01 -11.26 1.77
CA ARG A 29 -25.32 -11.39 3.21
C ARG A 29 -26.04 -10.17 3.81
N GLY A 30 -26.28 -9.13 3.02
CA GLY A 30 -27.00 -7.93 3.48
C GLY A 30 -26.23 -7.09 4.49
N LEU A 31 -24.89 -7.13 4.46
CA LEU A 31 -24.08 -6.28 5.33
C LEU A 31 -24.24 -4.80 4.92
N GLU A 32 -24.68 -3.94 5.85
CA GLU A 32 -24.92 -2.50 5.62
C GLU A 32 -23.72 -1.75 5.04
N ASN A 33 -22.50 -2.28 5.26
CA ASN A 33 -21.23 -1.62 4.94
C ASN A 33 -20.36 -2.47 4.00
N ALA A 34 -20.93 -3.11 2.97
CA ALA A 34 -20.18 -3.93 2.01
C ALA A 34 -18.98 -3.19 1.39
N GLU A 35 -19.09 -1.87 1.18
CA GLU A 35 -18.03 -1.01 0.61
C GLU A 35 -16.79 -0.85 1.51
N TRP A 36 -16.96 -1.00 2.84
CA TRP A 36 -15.84 -0.98 3.79
C TRP A 36 -14.97 -2.23 3.70
N TYR A 37 -15.54 -3.35 3.25
CA TYR A 37 -14.78 -4.59 3.05
C TYR A 37 -13.88 -4.50 1.82
N ASP A 38 -14.34 -3.88 0.73
CA ASP A 38 -13.51 -3.65 -0.46
C ASP A 38 -12.29 -2.82 -0.14
N THR A 39 -12.51 -1.72 0.59
CA THR A 39 -11.44 -0.82 1.01
C THR A 39 -10.45 -1.54 1.92
N SER A 40 -10.92 -2.41 2.82
CA SER A 40 -10.08 -3.17 3.74
C SER A 40 -9.34 -4.34 3.10
N VAL A 41 -9.84 -4.89 1.99
CA VAL A 41 -9.18 -5.95 1.21
C VAL A 41 -8.19 -5.38 0.20
N LEU A 42 -8.39 -4.13 -0.26
CA LEU A 42 -7.47 -3.39 -1.13
C LEU A 42 -6.40 -2.58 -0.34
N ALA A 43 -6.72 -2.12 0.87
CA ALA A 43 -5.79 -1.41 1.76
C ALA A 43 -4.51 -2.16 2.19
N PRO A 44 -4.44 -3.50 2.26
CA PRO A 44 -3.19 -4.21 2.53
C PRO A 44 -2.09 -3.85 1.52
N MET A 45 -2.47 -3.46 0.30
CA MET A 45 -1.53 -3.00 -0.73
C MET A 45 -1.08 -1.57 -0.55
N ILE A 46 -1.84 -0.72 0.14
CA ILE A 46 -1.40 0.65 0.46
C ILE A 46 -0.19 0.57 1.38
N GLY A 47 -0.24 -0.29 2.41
CA GLY A 47 0.90 -0.53 3.30
C GLY A 47 2.13 -1.07 2.56
N LEU A 48 1.93 -2.02 1.64
CA LEU A 48 3.02 -2.58 0.81
C LEU A 48 3.58 -1.57 -0.19
N ALA A 49 2.75 -0.75 -0.83
CA ALA A 49 3.17 0.28 -1.77
C ALA A 49 3.97 1.39 -1.07
N VAL A 50 3.49 1.83 0.11
CA VAL A 50 4.22 2.78 0.97
C VAL A 50 5.55 2.18 1.41
N PHE A 51 5.57 0.91 1.83
CA PHE A 51 6.81 0.21 2.19
C PHE A 51 7.77 0.09 1.01
N ALA A 52 7.29 -0.26 -0.18
CA ALA A 52 8.11 -0.36 -1.38
C ALA A 52 8.67 1.01 -1.79
N TYR A 53 7.83 2.05 -1.79
CA TYR A 53 8.24 3.43 -2.01
C TYR A 53 9.27 3.90 -0.99
N TYR A 54 9.04 3.61 0.30
CA TYR A 54 9.97 3.89 1.38
C TYR A 54 11.30 3.19 1.14
N VAL A 55 11.32 1.89 0.84
CA VAL A 55 12.56 1.16 0.55
C VAL A 55 13.27 1.70 -0.70
N SER A 56 12.54 2.06 -1.75
CA SER A 56 13.12 2.63 -2.98
C SER A 56 13.74 4.00 -2.73
N ARG A 57 13.14 4.81 -1.85
CA ARG A 57 13.58 6.19 -1.59
C ARG A 57 14.31 6.37 -0.29
N ARG A 58 14.45 5.37 0.58
CA ARG A 58 14.99 5.51 1.94
C ARG A 58 16.34 6.21 1.97
N ASN A 59 17.21 5.90 1.01
CA ASN A 59 18.54 6.52 0.91
C ASN A 59 18.45 8.00 0.50
N SER A 60 17.51 8.35 -0.39
CA SER A 60 17.25 9.74 -0.79
C SER A 60 16.48 10.54 0.27
N LEU A 61 15.65 9.88 1.07
CA LEU A 61 14.91 10.46 2.18
C LEU A 61 15.86 10.77 3.35
N ALA A 62 16.76 9.83 3.68
CA ALA A 62 17.78 10.01 4.72
C ALA A 62 18.68 11.24 4.47
N GLY A 63 19.01 11.55 3.20
CA GLY A 63 19.78 12.74 2.84
C GLY A 63 18.99 14.05 2.86
N ARG A 64 17.66 14.02 2.81
CA ARG A 64 16.83 15.24 2.91
C ARG A 64 16.63 15.68 4.36
N GLU A 65 16.47 14.74 5.28
CA GLU A 65 16.27 15.06 6.70
C GLU A 65 17.52 15.63 7.35
N THR A 66 18.72 15.15 7.01
CA THR A 66 19.99 15.71 7.50
C THR A 66 20.21 17.16 7.06
N ASN A 67 19.86 17.50 5.81
CA ASN A 67 19.96 18.87 5.31
C ASN A 67 18.90 19.80 5.90
N ALA A 68 17.68 19.29 6.16
CA ALA A 68 16.63 20.06 6.83
C ALA A 68 16.97 20.34 8.31
N ALA A 69 17.50 19.35 9.02
CA ALA A 69 17.97 19.52 10.40
C ALA A 69 19.14 20.52 10.49
N ALA A 70 20.09 20.46 9.55
CA ALA A 70 21.21 21.41 9.49
C ALA A 70 20.82 22.83 9.06
N ALA A 71 19.64 23.01 8.44
CA ALA A 71 19.11 24.33 8.09
C ALA A 71 18.41 25.01 9.28
N LEU A 72 17.69 24.23 10.09
CA LEU A 72 17.02 24.71 11.31
C LEU A 72 18.00 25.09 12.45
N ASP A 73 19.20 24.51 12.46
CA ASP A 73 20.27 24.83 13.43
C ASP A 73 21.01 26.13 13.09
N ARG A 74 20.78 26.72 11.91
CA ARG A 74 21.41 27.97 11.45
C ARG A 74 20.50 29.21 11.55
N GLU A 75 19.29 29.06 12.08
CA GLU A 75 18.35 30.16 12.36
C GLU A 75 18.38 30.55 13.84
#